data_AF-A0A8T9Q2G2-F1
#
_entry.id   AF-A0A8T9Q2G2-F1
#
_cell.length_a   1.000
_cell.length_b   1.000
_cell.length_c   1.000
_cell.angle_alpha   90.00
_cell.angle_beta   90.00
_cell.angle_gamma   90.00
#
_symmetry.space_group_name_H-M   'P 1'
#
loop_
_entity.id
_entity.type
_entity.pdbx_description
1 polymer ?
#
loop_
_entity_poly.entity_id
_entity_poly.type
_entity_poly.pdbx_seq_one_letter_code
_entity_poly.pdbx_strand_id
1 'polypeptide(L)'
;MRILFPLAVAALLLTAPAVQAQTTTPSPTATSTPAQRKAAEALLSTMQVEKTLVTAIDRVMTMQIQQRPEIAPMEPEMRAFMTKYMSWSSLKDEMISLYAAEFSEKELQEMTKFYATPPGRSLCRSKAS
;
A
#
# COMPACT_ATOMS: atom_id res chain seq x y z
N MET A 1 43.23 27.75 -22.87
CA MET A 1 43.11 26.41 -23.48
C MET A 1 41.79 26.42 -24.28
N ARG A 2 41.77 26.85 -25.56
CA ARG A 2 41.97 26.03 -26.79
C ARG A 2 41.03 24.80 -26.74
N ILE A 3 40.04 24.55 -27.62
CA ILE A 3 39.75 24.99 -29.00
C ILE A 3 38.23 24.75 -29.28
N LEU A 4 37.57 25.68 -29.99
CA LEU A 4 36.31 25.51 -30.73
C LEU A 4 36.57 24.72 -32.02
N PHE A 5 35.75 23.74 -32.42
CA PHE A 5 35.29 23.61 -33.83
C PHE A 5 34.09 22.61 -33.94
N PRO A 6 33.14 22.84 -34.87
CA PRO A 6 31.76 22.35 -34.82
C PRO A 6 31.37 21.43 -36.01
N LEU A 7 30.06 21.20 -36.16
CA LEU A 7 29.31 20.96 -37.41
C LEU A 7 29.06 19.51 -37.87
N ALA A 8 27.75 19.26 -38.10
CA ALA A 8 27.12 18.34 -39.06
C ALA A 8 27.32 16.82 -38.81
N VAL A 9 26.28 15.99 -38.85
CA VAL A 9 25.34 15.81 -39.96
C VAL A 9 23.98 15.35 -39.43
N ALA A 10 22.93 15.98 -39.97
CA ALA A 10 21.56 15.52 -39.91
C ALA A 10 21.33 14.39 -40.94
N ALA A 11 20.36 13.53 -40.62
CA ALA A 11 19.53 12.70 -41.51
C ALA A 11 19.78 11.18 -41.54
N LEU A 12 18.64 10.48 -41.53
CA LEU A 12 18.37 9.05 -41.79
C LEU A 12 18.76 8.08 -40.65
N LEU A 13 17.87 7.28 -40.05
CA LEU A 13 16.69 6.61 -40.62
C LEU A 13 15.55 6.50 -39.60
N LEU A 14 14.38 6.93 -40.06
CA LEU A 14 13.07 6.56 -39.56
C LEU A 14 12.88 5.04 -39.75
N THR A 15 13.15 4.24 -38.72
CA THR A 15 12.58 2.89 -38.61
C THR A 15 12.00 2.76 -37.21
N ALA A 16 10.70 3.02 -37.10
CA ALA A 16 9.95 2.68 -35.91
C ALA A 16 9.85 1.14 -35.87
N PRO A 17 10.42 0.43 -34.88
CA PRO A 17 9.68 -0.70 -34.38
C PRO A 17 8.43 -0.08 -33.77
N ALA A 18 7.26 -0.53 -34.20
CA ALA A 18 6.02 -0.24 -33.51
C ALA A 18 6.30 -0.41 -32.02
N VAL A 19 6.27 0.69 -31.27
CA VAL A 19 6.12 0.64 -29.83
C VAL A 19 4.80 -0.11 -29.68
N GLN A 20 4.87 -1.41 -29.38
CA GLN A 20 3.73 -2.10 -28.82
C GLN A 20 3.41 -1.28 -27.57
N ALA A 21 2.39 -0.43 -27.70
CA ALA A 21 1.59 -0.05 -26.57
C ALA A 21 1.35 -1.36 -25.83
N GLN A 22 1.94 -1.49 -24.65
CA GLN A 22 1.60 -2.58 -23.76
C GLN A 22 0.12 -2.38 -23.52
N THR A 23 -0.70 -3.15 -24.24
CA THR A 23 -2.05 -3.45 -23.80
C THR A 23 -1.84 -4.15 -22.48
N THR A 24 -1.84 -3.39 -21.38
CA THR A 24 -2.28 -3.90 -20.10
C THR A 24 -3.73 -4.29 -20.35
N THR A 25 -3.93 -5.47 -20.95
CA THR A 25 -5.21 -6.14 -20.92
C THR A 25 -5.51 -6.21 -19.43
N PRO A 26 -6.54 -5.49 -18.92
CA PRO A 26 -6.93 -5.67 -17.55
C PRO A 26 -7.15 -7.17 -17.38
N SER A 27 -6.32 -7.82 -16.54
CA SER A 27 -6.62 -9.19 -16.13
C SER A 27 -8.08 -9.18 -15.70
N PRO A 28 -8.89 -10.15 -16.16
CA PRO A 28 -10.27 -10.23 -15.70
C PRO A 28 -10.20 -10.16 -14.18
N THR A 29 -10.86 -9.16 -13.60
CA THR A 29 -10.99 -9.02 -12.16
C THR A 29 -11.77 -10.25 -11.73
N ALA A 30 -11.06 -11.35 -11.48
CA ALA A 30 -11.66 -12.57 -10.99
C ALA A 30 -12.24 -12.18 -9.63
N THR A 31 -13.56 -12.11 -9.56
CA THR A 31 -14.25 -11.83 -8.31
C THR A 31 -13.79 -12.88 -7.31
N SER A 32 -13.02 -12.44 -6.31
CA SER A 32 -12.47 -13.34 -5.30
C SER A 32 -13.58 -14.15 -4.63
N THR A 33 -13.31 -15.43 -4.40
CA THR A 33 -14.28 -16.31 -3.77
C THR A 33 -14.51 -15.92 -2.30
N PRO A 34 -15.67 -16.27 -1.70
CA PRO A 34 -15.91 -16.04 -0.27
C PRO A 34 -14.82 -16.68 0.63
N ALA A 35 -14.26 -17.82 0.23
CA ALA A 35 -13.18 -18.48 0.95
C ALA A 35 -11.87 -17.67 0.90
N GLN A 36 -11.50 -17.14 -0.27
CA GLN A 36 -10.37 -16.22 -0.41
C GLN A 36 -10.56 -14.94 0.42
N ARG A 37 -11.74 -14.32 0.39
CA ARG A 37 -12.03 -13.14 1.22
C ARG A 37 -11.86 -13.43 2.71
N LYS A 38 -12.37 -14.57 3.18
CA LYS A 38 -12.21 -15.01 4.58
C LYS A 38 -10.74 -15.26 4.94
N ALA A 39 -9.96 -15.89 4.04
CA ALA A 39 -8.53 -16.11 4.25
C ALA A 39 -7.74 -14.79 4.28
N ALA A 40 -8.08 -13.83 3.41
CA ALA A 40 -7.49 -12.49 3.40
C ALA A 40 -7.81 -11.72 4.68
N GLU A 41 -9.05 -11.79 5.17
CA GLU A 41 -9.42 -11.19 6.45
C GLU A 41 -8.61 -11.77 7.61
N ALA A 42 -8.44 -13.10 7.66
CA ALA A 42 -7.65 -13.77 8.68
C ALA A 42 -6.17 -13.33 8.66
N LEU A 43 -5.60 -13.17 7.45
CA LEU A 43 -4.25 -12.65 7.27
C LEU A 43 -4.12 -11.22 7.82
N LEU A 44 -4.99 -10.30 7.38
CA LEU A 44 -4.95 -8.88 7.78
C LEU A 44 -5.15 -8.72 9.29
N SER A 45 -6.02 -9.55 9.89
CA SER A 45 -6.21 -9.60 11.35
C SER A 45 -4.96 -10.09 12.08
N THR A 46 -4.33 -11.16 11.58
CA THR A 46 -3.08 -11.71 12.15
C THR A 46 -1.94 -10.69 12.09
N MET A 47 -1.87 -9.91 11.01
CA MET A 47 -0.93 -8.80 10.85
C MET A 47 -1.27 -7.57 11.71
N GLN A 48 -2.43 -7.56 12.40
CA GLN A 48 -2.91 -6.46 13.24
C GLN A 48 -3.01 -5.13 12.48
N VAL A 49 -3.57 -5.16 11.27
CA VAL A 49 -3.71 -3.97 10.42
C VAL A 49 -4.53 -2.88 11.11
N GLU A 50 -5.62 -3.21 11.80
CA GLU A 50 -6.42 -2.26 12.57
C GLU A 50 -5.58 -1.49 13.60
N LYS A 51 -4.81 -2.22 14.42
CA LYS A 51 -3.91 -1.61 15.41
C LYS A 51 -2.85 -0.73 14.74
N THR A 52 -2.36 -1.15 13.58
CA THR A 52 -1.38 -0.40 12.80
C THR A 52 -1.96 0.93 12.31
N LEU A 53 -3.20 0.95 11.82
CA LEU A 53 -3.89 2.17 11.42
C LEU A 53 -4.08 3.13 12.59
N VAL A 54 -4.56 2.64 13.74
CA VAL A 54 -4.73 3.46 14.95
C VAL A 54 -3.39 4.06 15.40
N THR A 55 -2.35 3.23 15.47
CA THR A 55 -1.00 3.67 15.86
C THR A 55 -0.42 4.69 14.88
N ALA A 56 -0.68 4.53 13.58
CA ALA A 56 -0.26 5.48 12.56
C ALA A 56 -0.94 6.84 12.73
N ILE A 57 -2.25 6.87 12.98
CA ILE A 57 -2.99 8.10 13.27
C ILE A 57 -2.40 8.78 14.51
N ASP A 58 -2.17 8.03 15.59
CA ASP A 58 -1.57 8.56 16.82
C ASP A 58 -0.21 9.21 16.58
N ARG A 59 0.66 8.54 15.83
CA ARG A 59 2.00 9.03 15.51
C ARG A 59 1.95 10.30 14.67
N VAL A 60 1.12 10.33 13.64
CA VAL A 60 0.97 11.51 12.79
C VAL A 60 0.42 12.68 13.59
N MET A 61 -0.62 12.49 14.42
CA MET A 61 -1.15 13.56 15.27
C MET A 61 -0.09 14.08 16.25
N THR A 62 0.61 13.17 16.93
CA THR A 62 1.69 13.54 17.87
C THR A 62 2.77 14.36 17.18
N MET A 63 3.24 13.93 16.01
CA MET A 63 4.26 14.66 15.24
C MET A 63 3.78 16.03 14.79
N GLN A 64 2.53 16.13 14.31
CA GLN A 64 1.96 17.40 13.86
C GLN A 64 1.83 18.41 15.02
N ILE A 65 1.38 17.95 16.20
CA ILE A 65 1.25 18.81 17.39
C ILE A 65 2.62 19.25 17.92
N GLN A 66 3.61 18.34 17.92
CA GLN A 66 4.98 18.69 18.30
C GLN A 66 5.58 19.76 17.37
N GLN A 67 5.28 19.71 16.08
CA GLN A 67 5.74 20.69 15.11
C GLN A 67 4.95 22.01 15.18
N ARG A 68 3.66 21.95 15.53
CA ARG A 68 2.72 23.07 15.53
C ARG A 68 1.79 23.01 16.75
N PRO A 69 2.24 23.48 17.93
CA PRO A 69 1.43 23.43 19.14
C PRO A 69 0.07 24.14 19.02
N GLU A 70 -0.05 25.09 18.08
CA GLU A 70 -1.29 25.82 17.80
C GLU A 70 -2.46 24.92 17.37
N ILE A 71 -2.19 23.70 16.87
CA ILE A 71 -3.23 22.78 16.40
C ILE A 71 -3.73 21.84 17.51
N ALA A 72 -3.10 21.81 18.68
CA ALA A 72 -3.48 20.91 19.78
C ALA A 72 -4.98 20.98 20.14
N PRO A 73 -5.64 22.16 20.17
CA PRO A 73 -7.09 22.24 20.43
C PRO A 73 -7.94 21.54 19.37
N MET A 74 -7.45 21.39 18.14
CA MET A 74 -8.13 20.75 17.01
C MET A 74 -7.87 19.23 16.93
N GLU A 75 -7.01 18.67 17.79
CA GLU A 75 -6.68 17.23 17.77
C GLU A 75 -7.92 16.34 17.80
N PRO A 76 -8.94 16.58 18.67
CA PRO A 76 -10.10 15.70 18.73
C PRO A 76 -10.87 15.65 17.40
N GLU A 77 -10.99 16.79 16.71
CA GLU A 77 -11.68 16.91 15.42
C GLU A 77 -10.90 16.22 14.31
N MET A 78 -9.58 16.44 14.26
CA MET A 78 -8.69 15.78 13.30
C MET A 78 -8.69 14.25 13.49
N ARG A 79 -8.65 13.79 14.75
CA ARG A 79 -8.71 12.37 15.10
C ARG A 79 -10.06 11.75 14.73
N ALA A 80 -11.16 12.45 14.98
CA ALA A 80 -12.49 11.99 14.59
C ALA A 80 -12.61 11.88 13.06
N PHE A 81 -12.08 12.87 12.32
CA PHE A 81 -12.03 12.83 10.86
C PHE A 81 -11.22 11.64 10.33
N MET A 82 -9.99 11.46 10.83
CA MET A 82 -9.12 10.34 10.45
C MET A 82 -9.77 9.00 10.76
N THR A 83 -10.39 8.85 11.94
CA THR A 83 -11.09 7.61 12.32
C THR A 83 -12.27 7.35 11.39
N LYS A 84 -13.04 8.37 11.01
CA LYS A 84 -14.19 8.21 10.12
C LYS A 84 -13.80 7.64 8.76
N TYR A 85 -12.70 8.10 8.17
CA TYR A 85 -12.32 7.72 6.80
C TYR A 85 -11.23 6.66 6.72
N MET A 86 -10.39 6.53 7.74
CA MET A 86 -9.23 5.62 7.77
C MET A 86 -9.33 4.53 8.85
N SER A 87 -10.48 4.39 9.51
CA SER A 87 -10.70 3.25 10.41
C SER A 87 -10.68 1.94 9.65
N TRP A 88 -10.37 0.87 10.38
CA TRP A 88 -10.53 -0.50 9.89
C TRP A 88 -11.94 -0.74 9.36
N SER A 89 -13.00 -0.28 10.03
CA SER A 89 -14.37 -0.41 9.53
C SER A 89 -14.59 0.20 8.15
N SER A 90 -13.90 1.30 7.83
CA SER A 90 -14.06 1.97 6.53
C SER A 90 -13.22 1.31 5.43
N LEU A 91 -12.04 0.77 5.76
CA LEU A 91 -11.09 0.25 4.78
C LEU A 91 -11.10 -1.29 4.64
N LYS A 92 -11.65 -2.00 5.62
CA LYS A 92 -11.57 -3.46 5.73
C LYS A 92 -11.99 -4.17 4.45
N ASP A 93 -13.16 -3.83 3.91
CA ASP A 93 -13.71 -4.54 2.75
C ASP A 93 -12.86 -4.36 1.49
N GLU A 94 -12.31 -3.16 1.27
CA GLU A 94 -11.41 -2.87 0.16
C GLU A 94 -10.07 -3.60 0.34
N MET A 95 -9.49 -3.57 1.56
CA MET A 95 -8.26 -4.29 1.85
C MET A 95 -8.41 -5.80 1.69
N ILE A 96 -9.53 -6.38 2.16
CA ILE A 96 -9.84 -7.79 1.94
C ILE A 96 -9.93 -8.09 0.44
N SER A 97 -10.62 -7.25 -0.31
CA SER A 97 -10.82 -7.46 -1.75
C SER A 97 -9.51 -7.40 -2.52
N LEU A 98 -8.62 -6.47 -2.17
CA LEU A 98 -7.29 -6.35 -2.75
C LEU A 98 -6.46 -7.62 -2.52
N TYR A 99 -6.38 -8.11 -1.29
CA TYR A 99 -5.60 -9.31 -0.97
C TYR A 99 -6.23 -10.60 -1.54
N ALA A 100 -7.56 -10.70 -1.52
CA ALA A 100 -8.27 -11.86 -2.03
C ALA A 100 -8.26 -11.98 -3.56
N ALA A 101 -8.08 -10.86 -4.27
CA ALA A 101 -7.91 -10.84 -5.73
C ALA A 101 -6.49 -11.20 -6.16
N GLU A 102 -5.48 -10.84 -5.37
CA GLU A 102 -4.07 -11.06 -5.71
C GLU A 102 -3.59 -12.47 -5.36
N PHE A 103 -4.07 -13.05 -4.27
CA PHE A 103 -3.57 -14.32 -3.74
C PHE A 103 -4.64 -15.42 -3.76
N SER A 104 -4.19 -16.65 -3.98
CA SER A 104 -5.05 -17.82 -3.79
C SER A 104 -5.38 -18.03 -2.31
N GLU A 105 -6.45 -18.77 -2.03
CA GLU A 105 -6.83 -19.12 -0.65
C GLU A 105 -5.68 -19.80 0.11
N LYS A 106 -4.98 -20.73 -0.56
CA LYS A 106 -3.88 -21.48 0.03
C LYS A 106 -2.72 -20.55 0.42
N GLU A 107 -2.32 -19.63 -0.45
CA GLU A 107 -1.25 -18.68 -0.17
C GLU A 107 -1.62 -17.77 1.00
N LEU A 108 -2.84 -17.25 1.04
CA LEU A 108 -3.34 -16.43 2.16
C LEU A 108 -3.29 -17.19 3.49
N GLN A 109 -3.66 -18.48 3.49
CA GLN A 109 -3.58 -19.34 4.67
C GLN A 109 -2.13 -19.61 5.10
N GLU A 110 -1.22 -19.86 4.16
CA GLU A 110 0.20 -20.08 4.44
C GLU A 110 0.88 -18.82 5.00
N MET A 111 0.59 -17.66 4.40
CA MET A 111 1.02 -16.37 4.93
C MET A 111 0.49 -16.15 6.34
N THR A 112 -0.79 -16.45 6.59
CA THR A 112 -1.39 -16.34 7.92
C THR A 112 -0.65 -17.20 8.95
N LYS A 113 -0.34 -18.46 8.61
CA LYS A 113 0.45 -19.35 9.47
C LYS A 113 1.83 -18.77 9.77
N PHE A 114 2.52 -18.23 8.76
CA PHE A 114 3.82 -17.62 8.94
C PHE A 114 3.77 -16.38 9.84
N TYR A 115 2.85 -15.44 9.59
CA TYR A 115 2.71 -14.23 10.40
C TYR A 115 2.20 -14.49 11.81
N ALA A 116 1.60 -15.65 12.07
CA ALA A 116 1.28 -16.14 13.41
C ALA A 116 2.50 -16.66 14.19
N THR A 117 3.69 -16.76 13.58
CA THR A 117 4.92 -17.14 14.30
C THR A 117 5.58 -15.94 14.99
N PRO A 118 6.43 -16.14 16.02
CA PRO A 118 7.22 -15.06 16.61
C PRO A 118 8.05 -14.23 15.60
N PRO A 119 8.85 -14.81 14.68
CA PRO A 119 9.59 -14.04 13.69
C PRO A 119 8.66 -13.33 12.70
N GLY A 120 7.58 -13.98 12.25
CA GLY A 120 6.58 -13.36 11.36
C GLY A 120 5.94 -12.12 11.99
N ARG A 121 5.49 -12.21 13.25
CA ARG A 121 4.99 -11.04 14.00
C ARG A 121 6.02 -9.93 14.14
N SER A 122 7.30 -10.29 14.32
CA SER A 122 8.38 -9.30 14.43
C SER A 122 8.57 -8.54 13.12
N LEU A 123 8.49 -9.22 11.97
CA LEU A 123 8.61 -8.60 10.65
C LEU A 123 7.49 -7.58 10.39
N CYS A 124 6.25 -7.87 10.79
CA CYS A 124 5.14 -6.90 10.70
C CYS A 124 5.40 -5.63 11.51
N ARG A 125 6.04 -5.74 12.68
CA ARG A 125 6.34 -4.57 13.53
C ARG A 125 7.57 -3.78 13.08
N SER A 126 8.58 -4.45 12.53
CA SER A 126 9.89 -3.88 12.24
C SER A 126 9.91 -2.91 11.06
N LYS A 127 8.93 -2.96 10.15
CA LYS A 127 8.86 -2.02 9.01
C LYS A 127 8.16 -0.69 9.34
N ALA A 128 7.81 -0.46 10.61
CA ALA A 128 7.17 0.77 11.08
C ALA A 128 8.16 1.69 11.83
N SER A 129 9.44 1.65 11.51
CA SER A 129 10.49 2.52 12.09
C SER A 129 11.24 3.26 11.00
#